data_AF-A0A6V7M5G5-F1
#
_entry.id   AF-A0A6V7M5G5-F1
#
_cell.length_a   1.000
_cell.length_b   1.000
_cell.length_c   1.000
_cell.angle_alpha   90.00
_cell.angle_beta   90.00
_cell.angle_gamma   90.00
#
_symmetry.space_group_name_H-M   'P 1'
#
loop_
_entity.id
_entity.type
_entity.pdbx_description
1 polymer ?
#
loop_
_entity_poly.entity_id
_entity_poly.type
_entity_poly.pdbx_seq_one_letter_code
_entity_poly.pdbx_strand_id
1 'polypeptide(L)' 'KYSMAAKHILKRIRKYWHQLDMDGVSNIWILKPGNKSRGRGIVLINKIEDVIAKVNPANKSDTRYVVQKYI' A
#
# COMPACT_ATOMS: atom_id res chain seq x y z
N LYS A 1 -4.94 -20.43 -21.59
CA LYS A 1 -6.03 -19.51 -21.99
C LYS A 1 -5.95 -18.14 -21.28
N TYR A 2 -5.90 -18.09 -19.95
CA TYR A 2 -5.94 -16.82 -19.20
C TYR A 2 -4.68 -15.95 -19.28
N SER A 3 -3.49 -16.54 -19.46
CA SER A 3 -2.24 -15.76 -19.55
C SER A 3 -2.21 -14.76 -20.71
N MET A 4 -2.67 -15.15 -21.91
CA MET A 4 -2.72 -14.23 -23.06
C MET A 4 -3.72 -13.09 -22.84
N ALA A 5 -4.90 -13.41 -22.29
CA ALA A 5 -5.89 -12.40 -21.94
C ALA A 5 -5.35 -11.41 -20.90
N ALA A 6 -4.70 -11.90 -19.85
CA ALA A 6 -4.08 -11.05 -18.83
C ALA A 6 -3.01 -10.12 -19.41
N LYS A 7 -2.11 -10.63 -20.26
CA LYS A 7 -1.10 -9.82 -20.96
C LYS A 7 -1.73 -8.72 -21.82
N HIS A 8 -2.79 -9.04 -22.55
CA HIS A 8 -3.50 -8.07 -23.39
C HIS A 8 -4.14 -6.96 -22.55
N ILE A 9 -4.78 -7.31 -21.42
CA ILE A 9 -5.39 -6.34 -20.50
C ILE A 9 -4.33 -5.44 -19.86
N LEU A 10 -3.22 -6.01 -19.36
CA LEU A 10 -2.14 -5.24 -18.74
C LEU A 10 -1.50 -4.26 -19.74
N LYS A 11 -1.33 -4.65 -21.01
CA LYS A 11 -0.86 -3.74 -22.06
C LYS A 11 -1.82 -2.55 -22.26
N ARG A 12 -3.13 -2.80 -22.21
CA ARG A 12 -4.16 -1.76 -22.39
C ARG A 12 -4.31 -0.84 -21.19
N ILE A 13 -4.10 -1.32 -19.96
CA ILE A 13 -4.29 -0.51 -18.74
C ILE A 13 -3.09 0.41 -18.47
N ARG A 14 -1.91 0.07 -18.99
CA ARG A 14 -0.66 0.84 -18.80
C ARG A 14 -0.78 2.33 -19.19
N LYS A 15 -1.62 2.68 -20.16
CA LYS A 15 -1.89 4.09 -20.54
C LYS A 15 -2.69 4.89 -19.49
N TYR A 16 -3.30 4.20 -18.52
CA TYR A 16 -4.09 4.80 -17.45
C TYR A 16 -3.45 4.60 -16.07
N TRP A 17 -2.61 3.57 -15.92
CA TRP A 17 -1.92 3.23 -14.69
C TRP A 17 -0.41 3.31 -14.87
N HIS A 18 0.15 4.52 -14.76
CA HIS A 18 1.58 4.76 -15.02
C HIS A 18 2.51 4.06 -14.02
N GLN A 19 2.04 3.79 -12.80
CA GLN A 19 2.83 3.14 -11.75
C GLN A 19 2.76 1.61 -11.77
N LEU A 20 2.09 0.99 -12.77
CA LEU A 20 1.84 -0.45 -12.82
C LEU A 20 3.09 -1.32 -12.59
N ASP A 21 4.23 -0.94 -13.17
CA ASP A 21 5.49 -1.70 -13.00
C ASP A 21 6.13 -1.46 -11.62
N MET A 22 6.00 -0.25 -11.08
CA MET A 22 6.54 0.13 -9.77
C MET A 22 5.73 -0.46 -8.62
N ASP A 23 4.44 -0.70 -8.82
CA ASP A 23 3.57 -1.25 -7.77
C ASP A 23 3.95 -2.70 -7.40
N GLY A 24 4.62 -3.41 -8.31
CA GLY A 24 4.98 -4.81 -8.16
C GLY A 24 3.75 -5.71 -8.01
N VAL A 25 3.93 -6.85 -7.35
CA VAL A 25 2.85 -7.85 -7.15
C VAL A 25 2.52 -8.13 -5.69
N SER A 26 3.34 -7.61 -4.77
CA SER A 26 3.26 -7.95 -3.34
C SER A 26 2.33 -7.05 -2.54
N ASN A 27 1.71 -6.04 -3.17
CA ASN A 27 0.80 -5.08 -2.53
C ASN A 27 1.38 -4.45 -1.25
N ILE A 28 2.66 -4.08 -1.25
CA ILE A 28 3.32 -3.54 -0.07
C ILE A 28 3.04 -2.04 0.06
N TRP A 29 2.81 -1.61 1.30
CA TRP A 29 2.60 -0.23 1.73
C TRP A 29 3.50 0.09 2.92
N ILE A 30 3.88 1.35 3.04
CA ILE A 30 4.61 1.91 4.17
C ILE A 30 3.60 2.68 5.03
N LEU A 31 3.41 2.25 6.27
CA LEU A 31 2.58 2.94 7.25
C LEU A 31 3.49 3.81 8.14
N LYS A 32 3.24 5.12 8.18
CA LYS A 32 4.07 6.10 8.89
C LYS A 32 3.23 6.88 9.92
N PRO A 33 3.58 6.88 11.22
CA PRO A 33 2.93 7.73 12.21
C PRO A 33 3.32 9.20 12.02
N GLY A 34 2.34 10.11 12.00
CA GLY A 34 2.55 11.52 11.68
C GLY A 34 3.23 12.35 12.77
N ASN A 35 3.30 11.86 14.01
CA ASN A 35 3.84 12.57 15.17
C ASN A 35 5.14 11.96 15.73
N LYS A 36 5.82 11.07 14.98
CA LYS A 36 7.08 10.45 15.41
C LYS A 36 8.22 10.74 14.43
N SER A 37 9.39 11.02 15.00
CA SER A 37 10.64 11.24 14.27
C SER A 37 11.59 10.02 14.38
N ARG A 38 12.69 10.06 13.61
CA ARG A 38 13.77 9.06 13.60
C ARG A 38 13.35 7.67 13.09
N GLY A 39 12.33 7.62 12.23
CA GLY A 39 11.84 6.36 11.65
C GLY A 39 11.06 5.45 12.60
N ARG A 40 10.78 5.89 13.84
CA ARG A 40 10.10 5.06 14.84
C ARG A 40 8.66 4.75 14.45
N GLY A 41 8.33 3.47 14.41
CA GLY A 41 6.97 3.00 14.11
C GLY A 41 6.62 3.01 12.63
N ILE A 42 7.58 3.22 11.74
CA ILE A 42 7.41 2.95 10.31
C ILE A 42 7.36 1.42 10.14
N VAL A 43 6.31 0.93 9.48
CA VAL A 43 6.15 -0.51 9.21
C VAL A 43 5.75 -0.75 7.78
N LEU A 44 6.18 -1.90 7.23
CA LEU A 44 5.70 -2.43 5.96
C LEU A 44 4.49 -3.31 6.21
N ILE A 45 3.49 -3.19 5.34
CA ILE A 45 2.20 -3.86 5.49
C ILE A 45 1.64 -4.19 4.11
N ASN A 46 1.02 -5.36 3.95
CA ASN A 46 0.52 -5.81 2.64
C ASN A 46 -0.94 -6.27 2.63
N LYS A 47 -1.60 -6.20 3.81
CA LYS A 47 -3.00 -6.51 4.01
C LYS A 47 -3.73 -5.27 4.48
N ILE A 48 -4.89 -5.01 3.89
CA ILE A 48 -5.69 -3.82 4.21
C ILE A 48 -6.30 -3.92 5.61
N GLU A 49 -6.64 -5.13 6.05
CA GLU A 49 -7.20 -5.42 7.36
C GLU A 49 -6.24 -4.99 8.47
N ASP A 50 -4.95 -5.29 8.29
CA ASP A 50 -3.89 -4.91 9.23
C ASP A 50 -3.71 -3.38 9.26
N VAL A 51 -3.86 -2.69 8.11
CA VAL A 51 -3.83 -1.21 8.05
C VAL A 51 -4.97 -0.64 8.87
N ILE A 52 -6.20 -1.12 8.64
CA ILE A 52 -7.41 -0.66 9.33
C ILE A 52 -7.27 -0.85 10.84
N ALA A 53 -6.83 -2.04 11.28
CA ALA A 53 -6.62 -2.33 12.69
C ALA A 53 -5.59 -1.40 13.36
N LYS A 54 -4.59 -0.94 12.60
CA LYS A 54 -3.53 -0.05 13.11
C LYS A 54 -3.95 1.41 13.17
N VAL A 55 -4.72 1.89 12.20
CA VAL A 55 -5.16 3.29 12.11
C VAL A 55 -6.41 3.58 12.95
N ASN A 56 -7.22 2.56 13.24
CA ASN A 56 -8.41 2.67 14.08
C ASN A 56 -8.35 1.70 15.27
N PRO A 57 -7.38 1.87 16.18
CA PRO A 57 -7.28 1.01 17.35
C PRO A 57 -8.52 1.19 18.25
N ALA A 58 -8.98 0.10 18.86
CA ALA A 58 -10.11 0.10 19.80
C ALA A 58 -9.92 1.10 20.96
N ASN A 59 -8.66 1.36 21.33
CA ASN A 59 -8.30 2.41 22.27
C ASN A 59 -8.06 3.71 21.49
N LYS A 60 -8.87 4.74 21.74
CA LYS A 60 -8.77 6.05 21.08
C LYS A 60 -7.36 6.63 21.25
N SER A 61 -6.55 6.51 20.20
CA SER A 61 -5.25 7.18 20.09
C SER A 61 -5.36 8.30 19.06
N ASP A 62 -4.89 9.50 19.37
CA ASP A 62 -4.83 10.63 18.43
C ASP A 62 -3.72 10.49 17.36
N THR A 63 -3.12 9.30 17.24
CA THR A 63 -2.05 9.04 16.27
C THR A 63 -2.62 8.99 14.87
N ARG A 64 -2.27 9.99 14.05
CA ARG A 64 -2.56 10.00 12.62
C ARG A 64 -1.49 9.26 11.85
N TYR A 65 -1.87 8.63 10.74
CA TYR A 65 -0.95 7.89 9.88
C TYR A 65 -1.00 8.38 8.44
N VAL A 66 0.14 8.28 7.76
CA VAL A 66 0.23 8.34 6.30
C VAL A 66 0.45 6.92 5.79
N VAL A 67 -0.35 6.51 4.82
CA VAL A 67 -0.18 5.24 4.09
C VAL A 67 0.43 5.58 2.73
N GLN A 68 1.63 5.08 2.45
CA GLN A 68 2.36 5.35 1.22
C GLN A 68 2.62 4.05 0.45
N LYS A 69 2.39 4.02 -0.86
CA LYS A 69 2.70 2.84 -1.68
C LYS A 69 4.21 2.56 -1.65
N TYR A 70 4.59 1.31 -1.40
CA TYR A 70 5.98 0.86 -1.51
C TYR A 70 6.30 0.57 -2.99
N ILE A 71 7.47 1.02 -3.43
CA ILE A 71 8.04 0.83 -4.77
C ILE A 71 9.12 -0.25 -4.67
#